data_AF-A0A7J7K0B6-F1
#
_entry.id   AF-A0A7J7K0B6-F1
#
_cell.length_a   1.000
_cell.length_b   1.000
_cell.length_c   1.000
_cell.angle_alpha   90.00
_cell.angle_beta   90.00
_cell.angle_gamma   90.00
#
_symmetry.space_group_name_H-M   'P 1'
#
loop_
_entity.id
_entity.type
_entity.pdbx_description
1 polymer ?
#
loop_
_entity_poly.entity_id
_entity_poly.type
_entity_poly.pdbx_seq_one_letter_code
_entity_poly.pdbx_strand_id
1 'polypeptide(L)'
;MPLKTLHPLLEDGCEDSSITPEPYMKCAFVGISNWALDPAKMNRGIFVQRGTPKPKELKQIAKEICRGSQSGDTNVGRFIAPLANGYLEICDAKKPEERDLTEFFGLRDFYSLMKMVVNFADNTKSLNRNQLEHSIRRNFGGFDPEKFDPMEFFEKQCNLETLEHQEDGRPPVDSIGLIQSSLSGEDTALEGMESRYLLILTENLSVLSIILAEFHSKDMHPEVVFGSKFRDDVSYTQVCHNIYRIKTCMDMGKPVILLNLDDLYESLYDALNQYFSTWGGRKFVDLGLGTHRVKAFVDDNFRLVVIADKNKVHSQFPIPLINRLEKHYVSATSLLTDEQKQVKRELENWAEEFVTPQMLYKNVCPSSCEGCGAELTRPYKLSCQLHFIGSCCKDKIENELIERKCPVKDCGEEIRLEEWVIDSVALENRQYFENSSTETAFIGYSTETTALAVRKAAEQFDGEYNSSEV
;
A
#
# COMPACT_ATOMS: atom_id res chain seq x y z
N MET A 1 -6.95 9.46 -34.20
CA MET A 1 -8.04 8.49 -33.94
C MET A 1 -7.58 7.07 -34.33
N PRO A 2 -6.95 6.33 -33.42
CA PRO A 2 -6.34 5.03 -33.73
C PRO A 2 -7.35 3.98 -34.20
N LEU A 3 -8.59 3.98 -33.69
CA LEU A 3 -9.62 3.04 -34.15
C LEU A 3 -10.18 3.32 -35.56
N LYS A 4 -9.77 4.42 -36.21
CA LYS A 4 -10.15 4.70 -37.60
C LYS A 4 -9.36 3.84 -38.59
N THR A 5 -8.09 3.56 -38.28
CA THR A 5 -7.21 2.76 -39.14
C THR A 5 -7.50 1.26 -39.06
N LEU A 6 -8.25 0.81 -38.04
CA LEU A 6 -8.62 -0.59 -37.88
C LEU A 6 -9.48 -1.13 -39.03
N HIS A 7 -10.27 -0.28 -39.70
CA HIS A 7 -11.18 -0.73 -40.77
C HIS A 7 -10.45 -1.40 -41.94
N PRO A 8 -9.52 -0.73 -42.65
CA PRO A 8 -8.80 -1.36 -43.75
C PRO A 8 -7.94 -2.55 -43.28
N LEU A 9 -7.40 -2.49 -42.06
CA LEU A 9 -6.61 -3.59 -41.49
C LEU A 9 -7.43 -4.87 -41.23
N LEU A 10 -8.72 -4.77 -40.90
CA LEU A 10 -9.58 -5.95 -40.71
C LEU A 10 -10.03 -6.61 -42.01
N GLU A 11 -10.15 -5.85 -43.10
CA GLU A 11 -10.58 -6.38 -44.41
C GLU A 11 -9.41 -7.03 -45.13
N ASP A 12 -8.37 -6.23 -45.35
CA ASP A 12 -7.29 -6.52 -46.30
C ASP A 12 -5.92 -6.63 -45.62
N GLY A 13 -5.80 -6.25 -44.34
CA GLY A 13 -4.55 -6.31 -43.60
C GLY A 13 -3.56 -5.18 -43.92
N CYS A 14 -3.92 -4.25 -44.79
CA CYS A 14 -3.10 -3.09 -45.17
C CYS A 14 -3.91 -1.80 -45.19
N GLU A 15 -3.28 -0.66 -44.89
CA GLU A 15 -3.94 0.66 -44.94
C GLU A 15 -3.99 1.26 -46.36
N ASP A 16 -3.05 0.87 -47.22
CA ASP A 16 -2.87 1.45 -48.54
C ASP A 16 -3.69 0.70 -49.59
N SER A 17 -4.71 1.36 -50.12
CA SER A 17 -5.58 0.82 -51.17
C SER A 17 -4.91 0.73 -52.55
N SER A 18 -3.70 1.27 -52.70
CA SER A 18 -2.89 1.14 -53.91
C SER A 18 -2.10 -0.18 -53.97
N ILE A 19 -1.99 -0.90 -52.85
CA ILE A 19 -1.33 -2.20 -52.76
C ILE A 19 -2.36 -3.30 -52.98
N THR A 20 -2.04 -4.27 -53.84
CA THR A 20 -2.87 -5.48 -53.96
C THR A 20 -2.63 -6.36 -52.73
N PRO A 21 -3.65 -6.69 -51.92
CA PRO A 21 -3.46 -7.39 -50.65
C PRO A 21 -2.86 -8.78 -50.89
N GLU A 22 -1.75 -9.08 -50.24
CA GLU A 22 -1.15 -10.41 -50.26
C GLU A 22 -1.73 -11.28 -49.14
N PRO A 23 -1.87 -12.62 -49.33
CA PRO A 23 -2.55 -13.48 -48.36
C PRO A 23 -2.00 -13.42 -46.92
N TYR A 24 -0.71 -13.16 -46.75
CA TYR A 24 -0.05 -13.09 -45.45
C TYR A 24 -0.32 -11.78 -44.69
N MET A 25 -0.84 -10.73 -45.36
CA MET A 25 -1.15 -9.45 -44.73
C MET A 25 -2.39 -9.56 -43.83
N LYS A 26 -3.30 -10.50 -44.15
CA LYS A 26 -4.52 -10.73 -43.39
C LYS A 26 -4.23 -11.52 -42.11
N CYS A 27 -4.40 -10.86 -40.97
CA CYS A 27 -4.20 -11.44 -39.65
C CYS A 27 -5.52 -11.71 -38.94
N ALA A 28 -5.54 -12.70 -38.05
CA ALA A 28 -6.64 -12.84 -37.09
C ALA A 28 -6.60 -11.67 -36.09
N PHE A 29 -7.77 -11.16 -35.72
CA PHE A 29 -7.90 -10.04 -34.79
C PHE A 29 -8.81 -10.40 -33.62
N VAL A 30 -8.33 -10.17 -32.40
CA VAL A 30 -9.11 -10.27 -31.16
C VAL A 30 -8.92 -8.97 -30.38
N GLY A 31 -10.00 -8.19 -30.24
CA GLY A 31 -10.02 -6.99 -29.42
C GLY A 31 -10.63 -7.26 -28.06
N ILE A 32 -9.89 -6.97 -26.98
CA ILE A 32 -10.37 -7.08 -25.60
C ILE A 32 -10.46 -5.68 -25.01
N SER A 33 -11.61 -5.32 -24.44
CA SER A 33 -11.84 -4.02 -23.83
C SER A 33 -12.72 -4.16 -22.59
N ASN A 34 -12.40 -3.40 -21.55
CA ASN A 34 -13.28 -3.22 -20.39
C ASN A 34 -14.30 -2.09 -20.59
N TRP A 35 -14.13 -1.29 -21.65
CA TRP A 35 -15.02 -0.20 -22.03
C TRP A 35 -15.80 -0.55 -23.28
N ALA A 36 -17.04 -0.06 -23.35
CA ALA A 36 -17.86 -0.21 -24.55
C ALA A 36 -17.16 0.43 -25.76
N LEU A 37 -17.16 -0.29 -26.87
CA LEU A 37 -16.70 0.20 -28.17
C LEU A 37 -17.90 0.68 -28.98
N ASP A 38 -17.68 1.65 -29.86
CA ASP A 38 -18.72 2.16 -30.76
C ASP A 38 -19.20 1.03 -31.71
N PRO A 39 -20.52 0.76 -31.79
CA PRO A 39 -21.10 -0.23 -32.71
C PRO A 39 -20.63 -0.12 -34.16
N ALA A 40 -20.33 1.10 -34.65
CA ALA A 40 -19.83 1.30 -36.00
C ALA A 40 -18.48 0.59 -36.27
N LYS A 41 -17.71 0.29 -35.22
CA LYS A 41 -16.45 -0.47 -35.28
C LYS A 41 -16.63 -1.98 -35.11
N MET A 42 -17.82 -2.41 -34.67
CA MET A 42 -18.09 -3.79 -34.27
C MET A 42 -18.83 -4.60 -35.35
N ASN A 43 -19.42 -3.94 -36.36
CA ASN A 43 -20.15 -4.59 -37.47
C ASN A 43 -19.27 -5.49 -38.36
N ARG A 44 -17.95 -5.50 -38.17
CA ARG A 44 -16.97 -6.25 -38.98
C ARG A 44 -16.43 -7.50 -38.28
N GLY A 45 -16.97 -7.85 -37.13
CA GLY A 45 -16.57 -9.01 -36.37
C GLY A 45 -17.67 -9.54 -35.47
N ILE A 46 -17.33 -10.53 -34.64
CA ILE A 46 -18.22 -11.04 -33.62
C ILE A 46 -17.99 -10.21 -32.36
N PHE A 47 -19.04 -9.51 -31.90
CA PHE A 47 -19.01 -8.77 -30.64
C PHE A 47 -19.64 -9.59 -29.52
N VAL A 48 -18.89 -9.77 -28.43
CA VAL A 48 -19.36 -10.44 -27.22
C VAL A 48 -19.26 -9.45 -26.07
N GLN A 49 -20.41 -9.09 -25.50
CA GLN A 49 -20.47 -8.25 -24.30
C GLN A 49 -20.92 -9.07 -23.10
N ARG A 50 -20.25 -8.88 -21.97
CA ARG A 50 -20.67 -9.41 -20.68
C ARG A 50 -20.86 -8.25 -19.71
N GLY A 51 -22.04 -8.18 -19.11
CA GLY A 51 -22.31 -7.25 -18.01
C GLY A 51 -21.85 -7.83 -16.67
N THR A 52 -22.23 -7.15 -15.59
CA THR A 52 -22.02 -7.65 -14.23
C THR A 52 -22.74 -8.99 -14.03
N PRO A 53 -22.08 -10.01 -13.46
CA PRO A 53 -22.70 -11.31 -13.24
C PRO A 53 -23.96 -11.19 -12.38
N LYS A 54 -25.02 -11.84 -12.82
CA LYS A 54 -26.26 -11.94 -12.04
C LYS A 54 -26.04 -12.80 -10.80
N PRO A 55 -26.86 -12.69 -9.74
CA PRO A 55 -26.70 -13.47 -8.52
C PRO A 55 -26.61 -14.99 -8.73
N LYS A 56 -27.36 -15.52 -9.71
CA LYS A 56 -27.30 -16.94 -10.09
C LYS A 56 -25.96 -17.32 -10.73
N GLU A 57 -25.42 -16.46 -11.59
CA GLU A 57 -24.15 -16.67 -12.28
C GLU A 57 -22.99 -16.60 -11.28
N LEU A 58 -23.01 -15.63 -10.36
CA LEU A 58 -22.01 -15.49 -9.31
C LEU A 58 -21.95 -16.74 -8.41
N LYS A 59 -23.11 -17.26 -7.99
CA LYS A 59 -23.21 -18.51 -7.22
C LYS A 59 -22.70 -19.70 -8.03
N GLN A 60 -22.96 -19.75 -9.34
CA GLN A 60 -22.42 -20.80 -10.19
C GLN A 60 -20.90 -20.72 -10.28
N ILE A 61 -20.34 -19.52 -10.48
CA ILE A 61 -18.88 -19.32 -10.51
C ILE A 61 -18.24 -19.79 -9.20
N ALA A 62 -18.82 -19.42 -8.05
CA ALA A 62 -18.34 -19.87 -6.76
C ALA A 62 -18.37 -21.40 -6.62
N LYS A 63 -19.42 -22.07 -7.12
CA LYS A 63 -19.48 -23.54 -7.18
C LYS A 63 -18.40 -24.13 -8.08
N GLU A 64 -18.13 -23.53 -9.24
CA GLU A 64 -17.05 -24.00 -10.14
C GLU A 64 -15.67 -23.85 -9.49
N ILE A 65 -15.42 -22.76 -8.73
CA ILE A 65 -14.17 -22.60 -7.98
C ILE A 65 -14.02 -23.73 -6.94
N CYS A 66 -15.12 -24.20 -6.36
CA CYS A 66 -15.11 -25.30 -5.38
C CYS A 66 -14.95 -26.70 -6.02
N ARG A 67 -15.10 -26.86 -7.35
CA ARG A 67 -15.24 -28.19 -8.02
C ARG A 67 -13.98 -29.07 -8.08
N GLY A 68 -12.86 -28.66 -7.49
CA GLY A 68 -11.65 -29.49 -7.33
C GLY A 68 -11.32 -29.83 -5.88
N SER A 69 -12.10 -29.34 -4.92
CA SER A 69 -11.83 -29.47 -3.48
C SER A 69 -12.50 -30.73 -2.92
N GLN A 70 -11.80 -31.45 -2.04
CA GLN A 70 -12.38 -32.58 -1.31
C GLN A 70 -13.48 -32.13 -0.34
N SER A 71 -13.45 -30.87 0.09
CA SER A 71 -14.38 -30.26 1.06
C SER A 71 -15.44 -29.35 0.42
N GLY A 72 -15.40 -29.16 -0.90
CA GLY A 72 -16.22 -28.19 -1.64
C GLY A 72 -17.73 -28.44 -1.54
N ASP A 73 -18.17 -29.70 -1.53
CA ASP A 73 -19.59 -30.06 -1.59
C ASP A 73 -20.34 -30.03 -0.25
N THR A 74 -19.65 -30.10 0.90
CA THR A 74 -20.33 -30.15 2.22
C THR A 74 -20.02 -28.98 3.15
N ASN A 75 -18.77 -28.51 3.22
CA ASN A 75 -18.35 -27.49 4.20
C ASN A 75 -18.43 -26.05 3.67
N VAL A 76 -17.99 -25.83 2.42
CA VAL A 76 -18.00 -24.51 1.78
C VAL A 76 -19.38 -24.19 1.20
N GLY A 77 -20.13 -25.22 0.78
CA GLY A 77 -21.41 -25.08 0.08
C GLY A 77 -22.43 -24.18 0.79
N ARG A 78 -22.49 -24.23 2.13
CA ARG A 78 -23.41 -23.36 2.93
C ARG A 78 -23.04 -21.87 2.88
N PHE A 79 -21.78 -21.53 2.61
CA PHE A 79 -21.28 -20.16 2.55
C PHE A 79 -21.30 -19.56 1.14
N ILE A 80 -21.47 -20.36 0.09
CA ILE A 80 -21.48 -19.87 -1.30
C ILE A 80 -22.54 -18.78 -1.51
N ALA A 81 -23.78 -19.03 -1.10
CA ALA A 81 -24.85 -18.04 -1.26
C ALA A 81 -24.66 -16.81 -0.37
N PRO A 82 -24.35 -16.94 0.94
CA PRO A 82 -23.95 -15.83 1.81
C PRO A 82 -22.83 -14.93 1.26
N LEU A 83 -21.70 -15.52 0.87
CA LEU A 83 -20.55 -14.76 0.37
C LEU A 83 -20.86 -14.07 -0.96
N ALA A 84 -21.61 -14.74 -1.85
CA ALA A 84 -22.07 -14.12 -3.08
C ALA A 84 -23.00 -12.92 -2.81
N ASN A 85 -23.91 -13.03 -1.83
CA ASN A 85 -24.80 -11.94 -1.46
C ASN A 85 -24.03 -10.76 -0.83
N GLY A 86 -23.09 -11.02 0.08
CA GLY A 86 -22.27 -9.95 0.69
C GLY A 86 -21.46 -9.16 -0.34
N TYR A 87 -20.89 -9.84 -1.35
CA TYR A 87 -20.24 -9.16 -2.48
C TYR A 87 -21.21 -8.30 -3.30
N LEU A 88 -22.43 -8.78 -3.55
CA LEU A 88 -23.45 -8.02 -4.27
C LEU A 88 -23.91 -6.79 -3.48
N GLU A 89 -24.03 -6.89 -2.16
CA GLU A 89 -24.33 -5.74 -1.30
C GLU A 89 -23.22 -4.68 -1.33
N ILE A 90 -21.95 -5.11 -1.37
CA ILE A 90 -20.82 -4.18 -1.61
C ILE A 90 -20.96 -3.51 -2.98
N CYS A 91 -21.35 -4.24 -4.02
CA CYS A 91 -21.57 -3.68 -5.34
C CYS A 91 -22.75 -2.69 -5.39
N ASP A 92 -23.77 -2.89 -4.57
CA ASP A 92 -24.93 -2.00 -4.52
C ASP A 92 -24.70 -0.79 -3.60
N ALA A 93 -23.69 -0.85 -2.73
CA ALA A 93 -23.35 0.21 -1.79
C ALA A 93 -22.67 1.40 -2.49
N LYS A 94 -23.32 2.57 -2.41
CA LYS A 94 -22.76 3.83 -2.93
C LYS A 94 -22.01 4.60 -1.84
N LYS A 95 -20.81 5.08 -2.16
CA LYS A 95 -20.02 5.99 -1.30
C LYS A 95 -19.83 7.33 -2.05
N PRO A 96 -20.34 8.46 -1.52
CA PRO A 96 -20.32 9.73 -2.24
C PRO A 96 -18.96 10.47 -2.27
N GLU A 97 -18.01 10.13 -1.39
CA GLU A 97 -16.79 10.94 -1.17
C GLU A 97 -15.47 10.24 -1.57
N GLU A 98 -15.51 8.98 -1.97
CA GLU A 98 -14.34 8.22 -2.44
C GLU A 98 -14.68 7.49 -3.75
N ARG A 99 -13.69 6.80 -4.35
CA ARG A 99 -13.94 5.92 -5.51
C ARG A 99 -15.09 4.96 -5.17
N ASP A 100 -16.01 4.79 -6.11
CA ASP A 100 -17.15 3.86 -5.95
C ASP A 100 -16.62 2.45 -5.59
N LEU A 101 -17.27 1.79 -4.62
CA LEU A 101 -16.87 0.46 -4.18
C LEU A 101 -16.90 -0.55 -5.34
N THR A 102 -17.78 -0.36 -6.32
CA THR A 102 -17.84 -1.17 -7.55
C THR A 102 -16.62 -1.00 -8.47
N GLU A 103 -15.94 0.14 -8.37
CA GLU A 103 -14.71 0.43 -9.11
C GLU A 103 -13.45 0.04 -8.33
N PHE A 104 -13.56 -0.18 -7.02
CA PHE A 104 -12.45 -0.57 -6.13
C PHE A 104 -12.39 -2.08 -5.87
N PHE A 105 -13.56 -2.72 -5.71
CA PHE A 105 -13.71 -4.15 -5.49
C PHE A 105 -14.35 -4.82 -6.72
N GLY A 106 -13.63 -5.76 -7.32
CA GLY A 106 -14.03 -6.44 -8.53
C GLY A 106 -14.27 -7.93 -8.32
N LEU A 107 -14.62 -8.62 -9.41
CA LEU A 107 -14.84 -10.07 -9.40
C LEU A 107 -13.60 -10.86 -8.95
N ARG A 108 -12.39 -10.32 -9.15
CA ARG A 108 -11.15 -10.96 -8.70
C ARG A 108 -11.02 -10.99 -7.18
N ASP A 109 -11.56 -10.00 -6.48
CA ASP A 109 -11.65 -10.01 -5.02
C ASP A 109 -12.55 -11.16 -4.56
N PHE A 110 -13.72 -11.28 -5.18
CA PHE A 110 -14.64 -12.38 -4.91
C PHE A 110 -14.05 -13.76 -5.24
N TYR A 111 -13.35 -13.90 -6.38
CA TYR A 111 -12.72 -15.18 -6.75
C TYR A 111 -11.62 -15.56 -5.77
N SER A 112 -10.82 -14.60 -5.33
CA SER A 112 -9.73 -14.82 -4.39
C SER A 112 -10.26 -15.15 -2.99
N LEU A 113 -11.35 -14.49 -2.55
CA LEU A 113 -12.10 -14.87 -1.35
C LEU A 113 -12.53 -16.35 -1.42
N MET A 114 -13.20 -16.75 -2.51
CA MET A 114 -13.69 -18.13 -2.64
C MET A 114 -12.54 -19.14 -2.63
N LYS A 115 -11.43 -18.86 -3.32
CA LYS A 115 -10.23 -19.72 -3.30
C LYS A 115 -9.67 -19.86 -1.89
N MET A 116 -9.53 -18.77 -1.16
CA MET A 116 -8.98 -18.77 0.20
C MET A 116 -9.87 -19.54 1.19
N VAL A 117 -11.19 -19.35 1.09
CA VAL A 117 -12.17 -20.11 1.90
C VAL A 117 -12.10 -21.60 1.60
N VAL A 118 -11.94 -21.99 0.34
CA VAL A 118 -11.75 -23.40 -0.04
C VAL A 118 -10.43 -23.96 0.53
N ASN A 119 -9.33 -23.20 0.44
CA ASN A 119 -8.04 -23.61 0.99
C ASN A 119 -8.12 -23.85 2.51
N PHE A 120 -8.76 -22.95 3.27
CA PHE A 120 -8.98 -23.17 4.71
C PHE A 120 -9.83 -24.42 4.96
N ALA A 121 -10.92 -24.60 4.22
CA ALA A 121 -11.81 -25.75 4.40
C ALA A 121 -11.11 -27.09 4.15
N ASP A 122 -10.22 -27.17 3.15
CA ASP A 122 -9.45 -28.36 2.83
C ASP A 122 -8.38 -28.68 3.89
N ASN A 123 -7.78 -27.66 4.51
CA ASN A 123 -6.75 -27.84 5.52
C ASN A 123 -7.31 -28.16 6.92
N THR A 124 -8.44 -27.58 7.32
CA THR A 124 -8.98 -27.71 8.69
C THR A 124 -10.24 -28.58 8.81
N LYS A 125 -10.75 -29.15 7.71
CA LYS A 125 -12.00 -29.95 7.64
C LYS A 125 -13.29 -29.23 8.08
N SER A 126 -13.23 -28.07 8.72
CA SER A 126 -14.38 -27.19 9.00
C SER A 126 -13.92 -25.73 9.09
N LEU A 127 -14.76 -24.83 8.57
CA LEU A 127 -14.53 -23.38 8.61
C LEU A 127 -15.05 -22.77 9.91
N ASN A 128 -14.18 -22.04 10.61
CA ASN A 128 -14.52 -21.27 11.81
C ASN A 128 -14.72 -19.77 11.48
N ARG A 129 -15.16 -18.97 12.47
CA ARG A 129 -15.38 -17.52 12.29
C ARG A 129 -14.10 -16.80 11.86
N ASN A 130 -12.98 -17.11 12.51
CA ASN A 130 -11.71 -16.41 12.32
C ASN A 130 -11.14 -16.60 10.91
N GLN A 131 -11.27 -17.80 10.33
CA GLN A 131 -10.83 -18.09 8.97
C GLN A 131 -11.67 -17.35 7.92
N LEU A 132 -12.99 -17.26 8.13
CA LEU A 132 -13.87 -16.49 7.25
C LEU A 132 -13.58 -14.99 7.36
N GLU A 133 -13.45 -14.47 8.57
CA GLU A 133 -13.08 -13.06 8.79
C GLU A 133 -11.74 -12.73 8.12
N HIS A 134 -10.70 -13.54 8.34
CA HIS A 134 -9.41 -13.39 7.68
C HIS A 134 -9.54 -13.39 6.15
N SER A 135 -10.30 -14.34 5.59
CA SER A 135 -10.49 -14.45 4.15
C SER A 135 -11.21 -13.23 3.56
N ILE A 136 -12.22 -12.71 4.29
CA ILE A 136 -12.96 -11.50 3.91
C ILE A 136 -12.04 -10.29 3.98
N ARG A 137 -11.31 -10.08 5.09
CA ARG A 137 -10.44 -8.93 5.28
C ARG A 137 -9.24 -8.91 4.33
N ARG A 138 -8.63 -10.06 3.99
CA ARG A 138 -7.58 -10.12 2.94
C ARG A 138 -8.10 -9.68 1.57
N ASN A 139 -9.32 -10.06 1.21
CA ASN A 139 -9.82 -9.88 -0.15
C ASN A 139 -10.65 -8.59 -0.36
N PHE A 140 -11.24 -8.06 0.71
CA PHE A 140 -12.03 -6.82 0.70
C PHE A 140 -11.40 -5.74 1.59
N GLY A 141 -10.07 -5.70 1.67
CA GLY A 141 -9.29 -4.69 2.38
C GLY A 141 -8.90 -3.49 1.51
N GLY A 142 -8.14 -2.56 2.09
CA GLY A 142 -7.51 -1.45 1.35
C GLY A 142 -8.34 -0.20 1.16
N PHE A 143 -9.64 -0.26 1.43
CA PHE A 143 -10.44 0.95 1.61
C PHE A 143 -10.18 1.56 2.99
N ASP A 144 -10.55 2.82 3.18
CA ASP A 144 -10.39 3.50 4.46
C ASP A 144 -11.20 2.79 5.58
N PRO A 145 -10.54 2.26 6.63
CA PRO A 145 -11.21 1.54 7.71
C PRO A 145 -12.21 2.38 8.49
N GLU A 146 -12.05 3.72 8.54
CA GLU A 146 -13.01 4.60 9.20
C GLU A 146 -14.31 4.74 8.39
N LYS A 147 -14.24 4.46 7.09
CA LYS A 147 -15.37 4.63 6.17
C LYS A 147 -15.97 3.31 5.73
N PHE A 148 -15.25 2.19 5.80
CA PHE A 148 -15.70 0.91 5.28
C PHE A 148 -15.12 -0.24 6.09
N ASP A 149 -15.99 -1.07 6.67
CA ASP A 149 -15.62 -2.39 7.18
C ASP A 149 -16.32 -3.47 6.34
N PRO A 150 -15.57 -4.36 5.64
CA PRO A 150 -16.19 -5.42 4.86
C PRO A 150 -17.07 -6.34 5.72
N MET A 151 -16.79 -6.48 7.01
CA MET A 151 -17.56 -7.38 7.88
C MET A 151 -19.03 -6.98 8.00
N GLU A 152 -19.37 -5.69 7.87
CA GLU A 152 -20.75 -5.20 7.87
C GLU A 152 -21.64 -5.88 6.80
N PHE A 153 -21.04 -6.28 5.68
CA PHE A 153 -21.73 -6.88 4.53
C PHE A 153 -21.79 -8.41 4.60
N PHE A 154 -20.84 -9.05 5.28
CA PHE A 154 -20.71 -10.51 5.28
C PHE A 154 -21.17 -11.18 6.57
N GLU A 155 -21.08 -10.49 7.72
CA GLU A 155 -21.29 -11.09 9.03
C GLU A 155 -22.69 -11.65 9.21
N LYS A 156 -23.70 -10.84 8.90
CA LYS A 156 -25.12 -11.26 8.94
C LYS A 156 -25.45 -12.29 7.88
N GLN A 157 -24.93 -12.12 6.66
CA GLN A 157 -25.19 -13.04 5.56
C GLN A 157 -24.67 -14.45 5.88
N CYS A 158 -23.48 -14.54 6.51
CA CYS A 158 -22.81 -15.79 6.80
C CYS A 158 -23.15 -16.38 8.19
N ASN A 159 -23.99 -15.70 8.98
CA ASN A 159 -24.29 -16.06 10.38
C ASN A 159 -23.01 -16.33 11.21
N LEU A 160 -21.99 -15.46 11.07
CA LEU A 160 -20.67 -15.69 11.67
C LEU A 160 -20.71 -15.83 13.20
N GLU A 161 -21.66 -15.17 13.86
CA GLU A 161 -21.88 -15.27 15.32
C GLU A 161 -22.20 -16.69 15.78
N THR A 162 -22.76 -17.52 14.91
CA THR A 162 -23.12 -18.92 15.22
C THR A 162 -21.97 -19.89 15.03
N LEU A 163 -20.85 -19.42 14.49
CA LEU A 163 -19.67 -20.25 14.24
C LEU A 163 -18.76 -20.26 15.47
N GLU A 164 -18.13 -21.41 15.67
CA GLU A 164 -17.13 -21.57 16.72
C GLU A 164 -16.01 -20.54 16.55
N HIS A 165 -15.62 -19.97 17.69
CA HIS A 165 -14.42 -19.16 17.81
C HIS A 165 -13.30 -20.04 18.30
N GLN A 166 -12.15 -19.94 17.64
CA GLN A 166 -10.96 -20.67 18.03
C GLN A 166 -9.91 -19.66 18.49
N GLU A 167 -9.56 -19.67 19.77
CA GLU A 167 -8.57 -18.73 20.31
C GLU A 167 -7.15 -19.09 19.86
N ASP A 168 -6.82 -20.39 19.88
CA ASP A 168 -5.50 -20.87 19.47
C ASP A 168 -5.36 -20.98 17.95
N GLY A 169 -4.28 -20.40 17.40
CA GLY A 169 -3.97 -20.45 15.98
C GLY A 169 -4.89 -19.58 15.11
N ARG A 170 -5.49 -18.52 15.67
CA ARG A 170 -6.30 -17.55 14.93
C ARG A 170 -5.46 -16.90 13.81
N PRO A 171 -5.91 -16.99 12.54
CA PRO A 171 -5.32 -16.19 11.48
C PRO A 171 -5.44 -14.70 11.80
N PRO A 172 -4.40 -13.89 11.52
CA PRO A 172 -4.40 -12.47 11.87
C PRO A 172 -5.47 -11.70 11.13
N VAL A 173 -6.00 -10.64 11.73
CA VAL A 173 -7.07 -9.82 11.12
C VAL A 173 -6.73 -8.33 11.06
N ASP A 174 -5.64 -7.92 11.71
CA ASP A 174 -5.10 -6.58 11.62
C ASP A 174 -4.32 -6.37 10.31
N SER A 175 -4.16 -5.12 9.89
CA SER A 175 -3.54 -4.81 8.59
C SER A 175 -2.13 -5.38 8.43
N ILE A 176 -1.30 -5.38 9.47
CA ILE A 176 0.07 -5.91 9.40
C ILE A 176 0.04 -7.43 9.29
N GLY A 177 -0.69 -8.11 10.17
CA GLY A 177 -0.78 -9.56 10.12
C GLY A 177 -1.36 -10.07 8.79
N LEU A 178 -2.34 -9.37 8.20
CA LEU A 178 -2.86 -9.70 6.87
C LEU A 178 -1.80 -9.55 5.77
N ILE A 179 -1.00 -8.50 5.81
CA ILE A 179 0.13 -8.29 4.90
C ILE A 179 1.18 -9.40 5.08
N GLN A 180 1.51 -9.75 6.32
CA GLN A 180 2.47 -10.81 6.64
C GLN A 180 2.01 -12.17 6.12
N SER A 181 0.73 -12.50 6.29
CA SER A 181 0.12 -13.70 5.71
C SER A 181 0.25 -13.71 4.18
N SER A 182 0.01 -12.57 3.53
CA SER A 182 0.18 -12.44 2.08
C SER A 182 1.62 -12.66 1.61
N LEU A 183 2.60 -12.12 2.34
CA LEU A 183 4.01 -12.26 2.00
C LEU A 183 4.53 -13.69 2.23
N SER A 184 4.05 -14.38 3.27
CA SER A 184 4.46 -15.76 3.58
C SER A 184 4.13 -16.73 2.44
N GLY A 185 2.98 -16.55 1.79
CA GLY A 185 2.45 -17.48 0.79
C GLY A 185 2.07 -18.85 1.34
N GLU A 186 1.96 -19.02 2.66
CA GLU A 186 1.52 -20.27 3.29
C GLU A 186 0.10 -20.67 2.84
N ASP A 187 -0.70 -19.70 2.41
CA ASP A 187 -2.06 -19.90 1.88
C ASP A 187 -2.10 -20.51 0.46
N THR A 188 -0.95 -20.82 -0.16
CA THR A 188 -0.85 -21.25 -1.57
C THR A 188 -0.60 -22.75 -1.77
N ALA A 189 -0.84 -23.58 -0.75
CA ALA A 189 -0.55 -25.02 -0.77
C ALA A 189 -1.23 -25.83 -1.88
N LEU A 190 -2.29 -25.30 -2.52
CA LEU A 190 -3.00 -25.92 -3.63
C LEU A 190 -2.62 -25.27 -4.98
N GLU A 191 -2.25 -26.10 -5.96
CA GLU A 191 -1.99 -25.66 -7.34
C GLU A 191 -3.16 -24.80 -7.88
N GLY A 192 -2.86 -23.60 -8.38
CA GLY A 192 -3.85 -22.66 -8.92
C GLY A 192 -4.52 -21.74 -7.88
N MET A 193 -4.13 -21.83 -6.60
CA MET A 193 -4.58 -20.96 -5.51
C MET A 193 -3.55 -19.89 -5.11
N GLU A 194 -2.81 -19.38 -6.09
CA GLU A 194 -1.87 -18.27 -5.85
C GLU A 194 -2.62 -17.03 -5.37
N SER A 195 -2.12 -16.45 -4.28
CA SER A 195 -2.56 -15.14 -3.81
C SER A 195 -2.16 -14.07 -4.81
N ARG A 196 -2.99 -13.03 -4.91
CA ARG A 196 -2.69 -11.87 -5.74
C ARG A 196 -1.51 -11.11 -5.16
N TYR A 197 -0.74 -10.47 -6.02
CA TYR A 197 0.29 -9.54 -5.58
C TYR A 197 -0.32 -8.36 -4.79
N LEU A 198 0.49 -7.75 -3.94
CA LEU A 198 0.03 -6.76 -2.97
C LEU A 198 0.01 -5.35 -3.54
N LEU A 199 -1.02 -4.60 -3.17
CA LEU A 199 -1.10 -3.14 -3.23
C LEU A 199 -1.28 -2.61 -1.81
N ILE A 200 -0.27 -1.92 -1.30
CA ILE A 200 -0.34 -1.27 0.00
C ILE A 200 -0.57 0.22 -0.23
N LEU A 201 -1.75 0.67 0.19
CA LEU A 201 -2.15 2.06 0.21
C LEU A 201 -1.67 2.66 1.52
N THR A 202 -0.96 3.78 1.45
CA THR A 202 -0.43 4.45 2.65
C THR A 202 -0.38 5.96 2.43
N GLU A 203 -0.14 6.69 3.50
CA GLU A 203 0.15 8.12 3.46
C GLU A 203 1.67 8.31 3.60
N ASN A 204 2.23 9.15 2.73
CA ASN A 204 3.65 9.53 2.75
C ASN A 204 4.66 8.37 2.62
N LEU A 205 4.27 7.23 2.04
CA LEU A 205 5.14 6.04 1.86
C LEU A 205 5.78 5.51 3.16
N SER A 206 5.20 5.84 4.32
CA SER A 206 5.73 5.53 5.65
C SER A 206 5.88 4.03 5.92
N VAL A 207 5.14 3.20 5.19
CA VAL A 207 5.13 1.74 5.32
C VAL A 207 6.36 1.03 4.75
N LEU A 208 7.15 1.69 3.88
CA LEU A 208 8.24 1.03 3.17
C LEU A 208 9.25 0.37 4.13
N SER A 209 9.63 1.07 5.19
CA SER A 209 10.59 0.56 6.20
C SER A 209 10.08 -0.70 6.90
N ILE A 210 8.79 -0.78 7.18
CA ILE A 210 8.15 -1.92 7.85
C ILE A 210 8.13 -3.14 6.94
N ILE A 211 7.79 -2.95 5.66
CA ILE A 211 7.80 -4.05 4.68
C ILE A 211 9.23 -4.55 4.44
N LEU A 212 10.21 -3.65 4.38
CA LEU A 212 11.63 -4.04 4.30
C LEU A 212 12.05 -4.85 5.53
N ALA A 213 11.67 -4.40 6.73
CA ALA A 213 11.96 -5.12 7.97
C ALA A 213 11.32 -6.52 7.99
N GLU A 214 10.09 -6.65 7.49
CA GLU A 214 9.37 -7.94 7.39
C GLU A 214 10.05 -8.91 6.42
N PHE A 215 10.60 -8.42 5.31
CA PHE A 215 11.38 -9.29 4.43
C PHE A 215 12.73 -9.68 5.06
N HIS A 216 13.41 -8.72 5.70
CA HIS A 216 14.71 -8.98 6.34
C HIS A 216 14.61 -9.96 7.52
N SER A 217 13.50 -9.94 8.28
CA SER A 217 13.27 -10.90 9.36
C SER A 217 13.17 -12.36 8.86
N LYS A 218 12.88 -12.54 7.57
CA LYS A 218 12.82 -13.85 6.88
C LYS A 218 14.05 -14.14 6.02
N ASP A 219 15.15 -13.40 6.19
CA ASP A 219 16.37 -13.50 5.36
C ASP A 219 16.10 -13.30 3.85
N MET A 220 15.05 -12.54 3.53
CA MET A 220 14.73 -12.14 2.16
C MET A 220 15.18 -10.71 1.92
N HIS A 221 15.92 -10.49 0.84
CA HIS A 221 16.35 -9.14 0.44
C HIS A 221 15.55 -8.68 -0.78
N PRO A 222 14.50 -7.85 -0.60
CA PRO A 222 13.67 -7.42 -1.70
C PRO A 222 14.43 -6.43 -2.60
N GLU A 223 14.16 -6.48 -3.91
CA GLU A 223 14.64 -5.47 -4.85
C GLU A 223 13.65 -4.30 -4.89
N VAL A 224 14.10 -3.10 -4.51
CA VAL A 224 13.28 -1.89 -4.63
C VAL A 224 13.47 -1.28 -6.02
N VAL A 225 12.38 -1.20 -6.79
CA VAL A 225 12.34 -0.56 -8.11
C VAL A 225 11.50 0.70 -8.01
N PHE A 226 12.15 1.84 -8.23
CA PHE A 226 11.54 3.16 -8.19
C PHE A 226 11.36 3.71 -9.60
N GLY A 227 10.14 4.12 -9.95
CA GLY A 227 9.87 4.91 -11.15
C GLY A 227 10.32 6.36 -10.92
N SER A 228 11.54 6.67 -11.34
CA SER A 228 12.08 8.02 -11.26
C SER A 228 11.29 8.98 -12.14
N LYS A 229 10.97 10.15 -11.60
CA LYS A 229 10.32 11.26 -12.33
C LYS A 229 11.32 12.34 -12.75
N PHE A 230 12.61 12.12 -12.54
CA PHE A 230 13.64 13.03 -13.04
C PHE A 230 13.69 12.97 -14.56
N ARG A 231 13.77 14.12 -15.23
CA ARG A 231 13.65 14.24 -16.70
C ARG A 231 14.58 13.33 -17.48
N ASP A 232 15.78 13.07 -16.95
CA ASP A 232 16.79 12.22 -17.60
C ASP A 232 16.54 10.71 -17.38
N ASP A 233 15.71 10.36 -16.40
CA ASP A 233 15.37 8.98 -16.04
C ASP A 233 14.04 8.48 -16.62
N VAL A 234 13.23 9.35 -17.24
CA VAL A 234 11.94 8.98 -17.88
C VAL A 234 12.16 8.38 -19.29
N SER A 235 13.36 7.88 -19.58
CA SER A 235 13.67 7.29 -20.87
C SER A 235 13.10 5.87 -21.00
N TYR A 236 12.73 5.47 -22.22
CA TYR A 236 12.34 4.09 -22.53
C TYR A 236 13.42 3.07 -22.09
N THR A 237 14.69 3.47 -22.11
CA THR A 237 15.81 2.67 -21.63
C THR A 237 15.69 2.34 -20.15
N GLN A 238 15.24 3.28 -19.31
CA GLN A 238 15.02 3.05 -17.89
C GLN A 238 13.86 2.08 -17.65
N VAL A 239 12.78 2.19 -18.43
CA VAL A 239 11.67 1.23 -18.41
C VAL A 239 12.18 -0.17 -18.75
N CYS A 240 12.94 -0.32 -19.82
CA CYS A 240 13.56 -1.60 -20.20
C CYS A 240 14.46 -2.17 -19.09
N HIS A 241 15.29 -1.32 -18.48
CA HIS A 241 16.18 -1.74 -17.40
C HIS A 241 15.39 -2.21 -16.17
N ASN A 242 14.36 -1.48 -15.77
CA ASN A 242 13.50 -1.85 -14.65
C ASN A 242 12.74 -3.16 -14.92
N ILE A 243 12.20 -3.35 -16.13
CA ILE A 243 11.55 -4.61 -16.51
C ILE A 243 12.54 -5.78 -16.51
N TYR A 244 13.79 -5.57 -16.95
CA TYR A 244 14.81 -6.61 -16.89
C TYR A 244 15.22 -6.97 -15.45
N ARG A 245 15.30 -5.97 -14.55
CA ARG A 245 15.49 -6.20 -13.10
C ARG A 245 14.36 -7.04 -12.52
N ILE A 246 13.11 -6.68 -12.82
CA ILE A 246 11.92 -7.42 -12.37
C ILE A 246 11.95 -8.85 -12.92
N LYS A 247 12.20 -9.03 -14.22
CA LYS A 247 12.36 -10.34 -14.86
C LYS A 247 13.39 -11.20 -14.15
N THR A 248 14.55 -10.63 -13.82
CA THR A 248 15.63 -11.34 -13.11
C THR A 248 15.19 -11.75 -11.71
N CYS A 249 14.49 -10.86 -11.00
CA CYS A 249 13.95 -11.18 -9.67
C CYS A 249 12.88 -12.28 -9.73
N MET A 250 11.99 -12.24 -10.74
CA MET A 250 10.99 -13.29 -10.99
C MET A 250 11.63 -14.66 -11.23
N ASP A 251 12.68 -14.70 -12.06
CA ASP A 251 13.40 -15.94 -12.36
C ASP A 251 14.11 -16.53 -11.12
N MET A 252 14.54 -15.67 -10.18
CA MET A 252 15.30 -16.04 -8.98
C MET A 252 14.46 -16.21 -7.71
N GLY A 253 13.15 -15.90 -7.75
CA GLY A 253 12.31 -15.87 -6.55
C GLY A 253 12.61 -14.72 -5.59
N LYS A 254 13.34 -13.69 -6.04
CA LYS A 254 13.64 -12.51 -5.23
C LYS A 254 12.42 -11.60 -5.16
N PRO A 255 11.94 -11.18 -3.98
CA PRO A 255 10.81 -10.26 -3.89
C PRO A 255 11.12 -8.91 -4.53
N VAL A 256 10.09 -8.24 -5.03
CA VAL A 256 10.20 -6.91 -5.62
C VAL A 256 9.22 -5.95 -4.95
N ILE A 257 9.73 -4.80 -4.51
CA ILE A 257 8.93 -3.68 -4.04
C ILE A 257 8.94 -2.60 -5.11
N LEU A 258 7.75 -2.23 -5.57
CA LEU A 258 7.56 -1.29 -6.65
C LEU A 258 6.99 0.02 -6.11
N LEU A 259 7.69 1.10 -6.42
CA LEU A 259 7.33 2.47 -6.03
C LEU A 259 7.16 3.33 -7.29
N ASN A 260 6.13 4.17 -7.32
CA ASN A 260 5.88 5.10 -8.43
C ASN A 260 5.85 4.45 -9.82
N LEU A 261 5.02 3.43 -9.97
CA LEU A 261 4.94 2.54 -11.14
C LEU A 261 4.31 3.10 -12.42
N ASP A 262 4.28 4.43 -12.59
CA ASP A 262 3.45 5.03 -13.62
C ASP A 262 3.88 4.69 -15.05
N ASP A 263 5.04 4.07 -15.26
CA ASP A 263 5.53 3.75 -16.61
C ASP A 263 5.69 2.24 -16.84
N LEU A 264 5.47 1.42 -15.80
CA LEU A 264 5.71 -0.03 -15.84
C LEU A 264 4.42 -0.86 -15.89
N TYR A 265 3.25 -0.27 -15.63
CA TYR A 265 2.01 -1.03 -15.51
C TYR A 265 1.61 -1.74 -16.82
N GLU A 266 1.83 -1.13 -17.97
CA GLU A 266 1.52 -1.72 -19.27
C GLU A 266 2.41 -2.95 -19.51
N SER A 267 3.69 -2.80 -19.21
CA SER A 267 4.71 -3.82 -19.29
C SER A 267 4.48 -5.02 -18.35
N LEU A 268 3.89 -4.79 -17.18
CA LEU A 268 3.62 -5.82 -16.17
C LEU A 268 2.21 -6.41 -16.25
N TYR A 269 1.40 -6.00 -17.24
CA TYR A 269 -0.03 -6.34 -17.29
C TYR A 269 -0.30 -7.85 -17.20
N ASP A 270 0.44 -8.65 -17.98
CA ASP A 270 0.28 -10.10 -18.02
C ASP A 270 0.80 -10.77 -16.74
N ALA A 271 1.88 -10.26 -16.15
CA ALA A 271 2.39 -10.73 -14.85
C ALA A 271 1.37 -10.48 -13.72
N LEU A 272 0.76 -9.28 -13.67
CA LEU A 272 -0.26 -8.93 -12.68
C LEU A 272 -1.60 -9.67 -12.91
N ASN A 273 -1.84 -10.23 -14.10
CA ASN A 273 -2.99 -11.11 -14.33
C ASN A 273 -2.82 -12.49 -13.68
N GLN A 274 -1.59 -12.91 -13.37
CA GLN A 274 -1.24 -14.25 -12.86
C GLN A 274 -1.80 -15.40 -13.73
N TYR A 275 -1.86 -15.18 -15.05
CA TYR A 275 -2.15 -16.24 -16.02
C TYR A 275 -0.86 -16.83 -16.55
N PHE A 276 -0.24 -17.68 -15.72
CA PHE A 276 1.01 -18.33 -16.04
C PHE A 276 0.81 -19.49 -17.00
N SER A 277 1.73 -19.62 -17.96
CA SER A 277 1.89 -20.84 -18.75
C SER A 277 2.93 -21.73 -18.06
N THR A 278 2.75 -23.05 -18.16
CA THR A 278 3.69 -24.01 -17.54
C THR A 278 4.48 -24.72 -18.62
N TRP A 279 5.80 -24.75 -18.47
CA TRP A 279 6.70 -25.52 -19.34
C TRP A 279 7.76 -26.21 -18.49
N GLY A 280 7.87 -27.54 -18.62
CA GLY A 280 8.82 -28.33 -17.83
C GLY A 280 8.62 -28.21 -16.30
N GLY A 281 7.37 -28.05 -15.85
CA GLY A 281 7.03 -27.85 -14.43
C GLY A 281 7.30 -26.44 -13.90
N ARG A 282 7.81 -25.52 -14.72
CA ARG A 282 8.06 -24.13 -14.34
C ARG A 282 7.01 -23.20 -14.94
N LYS A 283 6.54 -22.24 -14.15
CA LYS A 283 5.66 -21.17 -14.60
C LYS A 283 6.45 -20.11 -15.38
N PHE A 284 5.84 -19.54 -16.40
CA PHE A 284 6.36 -18.38 -17.12
C PHE A 284 5.24 -17.44 -17.58
N VAL A 285 5.60 -16.18 -17.79
CA VAL A 285 4.72 -15.11 -18.28
C VAL A 285 5.44 -14.24 -19.28
N ASP A 286 4.69 -13.52 -20.11
CA ASP A 286 5.23 -12.46 -20.96
C ASP A 286 5.28 -11.13 -20.20
N LEU A 287 6.40 -10.42 -20.29
CA LEU A 287 6.56 -9.04 -19.88
C LEU A 287 6.62 -8.16 -21.13
N GLY A 288 5.82 -7.09 -21.17
CA GLY A 288 5.77 -6.15 -22.28
C GLY A 288 6.96 -5.18 -22.29
N LEU A 289 7.48 -4.90 -23.48
CA LEU A 289 8.48 -3.87 -23.75
C LEU A 289 8.10 -3.20 -25.07
N GLY A 290 7.21 -2.20 -25.00
CA GLY A 290 6.57 -1.63 -26.17
C GLY A 290 5.81 -2.71 -26.96
N THR A 291 6.20 -2.94 -28.21
CA THR A 291 5.62 -3.99 -29.07
C THR A 291 6.25 -5.38 -28.86
N HIS A 292 7.35 -5.46 -28.12
CA HIS A 292 8.04 -6.71 -27.84
C HIS A 292 7.54 -7.33 -26.54
N ARG A 293 7.68 -8.66 -26.44
CA ARG A 293 7.39 -9.43 -25.23
C ARG A 293 8.62 -10.25 -24.86
N VAL A 294 8.96 -10.25 -23.58
CA VAL A 294 10.06 -11.04 -23.03
C VAL A 294 9.47 -12.09 -22.08
N LYS A 295 9.91 -13.34 -22.21
CA LYS A 295 9.49 -14.41 -21.31
C LYS A 295 10.26 -14.34 -20.00
N ALA A 296 9.53 -14.33 -18.89
CA ALA A 296 10.06 -14.43 -17.54
C ALA A 296 9.56 -15.73 -16.92
N PHE A 297 10.46 -16.54 -16.37
CA PHE A 297 10.05 -17.62 -15.48
C PHE A 297 9.60 -17.01 -14.16
N VAL A 298 8.67 -17.68 -13.49
CA VAL A 298 8.12 -17.22 -12.22
C VAL A 298 8.39 -18.30 -11.19
N ASP A 299 9.32 -18.01 -10.29
CA ASP A 299 9.61 -18.83 -9.14
C ASP A 299 8.45 -18.79 -8.14
N ASP A 300 8.20 -19.89 -7.43
CA ASP A 300 7.09 -20.02 -6.47
C ASP A 300 7.24 -19.10 -5.26
N ASN A 301 8.48 -18.72 -4.91
CA ASN A 301 8.76 -17.80 -3.82
C ASN A 301 8.73 -16.32 -4.25
N PHE A 302 8.55 -16.04 -5.54
CA PHE A 302 8.48 -14.67 -6.01
C PHE A 302 7.28 -13.93 -5.39
N ARG A 303 7.53 -12.74 -4.85
CA ARG A 303 6.52 -11.84 -4.32
C ARG A 303 6.69 -10.47 -4.93
N LEU A 304 5.57 -9.80 -5.22
CA LEU A 304 5.54 -8.45 -5.74
C LEU A 304 4.63 -7.60 -4.86
N VAL A 305 5.17 -6.46 -4.44
CA VAL A 305 4.48 -5.49 -3.59
C VAL A 305 4.50 -4.14 -4.28
N VAL A 306 3.33 -3.54 -4.47
CA VAL A 306 3.18 -2.16 -4.92
C VAL A 306 2.87 -1.30 -3.71
N ILE A 307 3.65 -0.27 -3.46
CA ILE A 307 3.34 0.72 -2.42
C ILE A 307 3.00 2.04 -3.10
N ALA A 308 1.83 2.59 -2.78
CA ALA A 308 1.34 3.82 -3.41
C ALA A 308 0.57 4.70 -2.42
N ASP A 309 0.57 5.99 -2.70
CA ASP A 309 -0.23 6.96 -1.96
C ASP A 309 -1.73 6.69 -2.12
N LYS A 310 -2.50 6.73 -1.02
CA LYS A 310 -3.95 6.51 -1.01
C LYS A 310 -4.66 7.36 -2.07
N ASN A 311 -4.41 8.67 -2.09
CA ASN A 311 -5.10 9.60 -2.99
C ASN A 311 -4.77 9.30 -4.45
N LYS A 312 -3.52 8.93 -4.73
CA LYS A 312 -3.10 8.53 -6.07
C LYS A 312 -3.82 7.27 -6.54
N VAL A 313 -3.99 6.26 -5.67
CA VAL A 313 -4.70 5.03 -6.03
C VAL A 313 -6.16 5.33 -6.36
N HIS A 314 -6.87 6.11 -5.54
CA HIS A 314 -8.27 6.42 -5.82
C HIS A 314 -8.46 7.30 -7.06
N SER A 315 -7.58 8.28 -7.29
CA SER A 315 -7.74 9.27 -8.36
C SER A 315 -7.14 8.88 -9.71
N GLN A 316 -6.01 8.14 -9.74
CA GLN A 316 -5.21 7.95 -10.96
C GLN A 316 -5.09 6.49 -11.39
N PHE A 317 -5.12 5.53 -10.46
CA PHE A 317 -4.88 4.13 -10.85
C PHE A 317 -6.02 3.57 -11.69
N PRO A 318 -5.73 2.92 -12.83
CA PRO A 318 -6.77 2.26 -13.62
C PRO A 318 -7.52 1.22 -12.79
N ILE A 319 -8.85 1.21 -12.88
CA ILE A 319 -9.72 0.20 -12.21
C ILE A 319 -9.21 -1.23 -12.45
N PRO A 320 -8.81 -1.64 -13.67
CA PRO A 320 -8.30 -2.99 -13.89
C PRO A 320 -7.01 -3.32 -13.13
N LEU A 321 -6.17 -2.32 -12.81
CA LEU A 321 -4.96 -2.51 -12.02
C LEU A 321 -5.30 -2.80 -10.56
N ILE A 322 -6.17 -1.98 -9.95
CA ILE A 322 -6.63 -2.15 -8.57
C ILE A 322 -7.29 -3.52 -8.38
N ASN A 323 -8.12 -3.94 -9.34
CA ASN A 323 -8.81 -5.23 -9.27
C ASN A 323 -7.87 -6.44 -9.44
N ARG A 324 -6.63 -6.27 -9.88
CA ARG A 324 -5.63 -7.37 -9.97
C ARG A 324 -4.86 -7.59 -8.69
N LEU A 325 -4.72 -6.55 -7.88
CA LEU A 325 -3.92 -6.58 -6.68
C LEU A 325 -4.82 -6.88 -5.48
N GLU A 326 -4.27 -7.55 -4.49
CA GLU A 326 -4.83 -7.60 -3.13
C GLU A 326 -4.49 -6.29 -2.41
N LYS A 327 -5.46 -5.68 -1.74
CA LYS A 327 -5.33 -4.30 -1.24
C LYS A 327 -5.33 -4.26 0.27
N HIS A 328 -4.40 -3.49 0.83
CA HIS A 328 -4.31 -3.20 2.26
C HIS A 328 -4.07 -1.72 2.48
N TYR A 329 -4.75 -1.13 3.45
CA TYR A 329 -4.54 0.25 3.85
C TYR A 329 -3.78 0.25 5.17
N VAL A 330 -2.70 1.03 5.20
CA VAL A 330 -1.86 1.16 6.38
C VAL A 330 -1.54 2.62 6.61
N SER A 331 -2.09 3.16 7.69
CA SER A 331 -1.73 4.46 8.21
C SER A 331 -0.65 4.33 9.29
N ALA A 332 0.10 5.40 9.51
CA ALA A 332 1.03 5.53 10.63
C ALA A 332 0.40 5.14 11.98
N THR A 333 -0.84 5.57 12.20
CA THR A 333 -1.58 5.34 13.45
C THR A 333 -2.08 3.91 13.58
N SER A 334 -2.39 3.24 12.46
CA SER A 334 -2.83 1.84 12.45
C SER A 334 -1.75 0.85 12.89
N LEU A 335 -0.48 1.26 12.82
CA LEU A 335 0.68 0.46 13.17
C LEU A 335 1.03 0.49 14.66
N LEU A 336 0.50 1.47 15.37
CA LEU A 336 0.82 1.68 16.77
C LEU A 336 -0.05 0.77 17.65
N THR A 337 0.55 0.16 18.67
CA THR A 337 -0.20 -0.46 19.76
C THR A 337 -1.00 0.60 20.52
N ASP A 338 -2.00 0.20 21.31
CA ASP A 338 -2.79 1.16 22.07
C ASP A 338 -1.95 1.92 23.11
N GLU A 339 -0.91 1.28 23.65
CA GLU A 339 0.11 1.90 24.49
C GLU A 339 0.93 2.94 23.71
N GLN A 340 1.40 2.60 22.50
CA GLN A 340 2.13 3.55 21.65
C GLN A 340 1.27 4.71 21.16
N LYS A 341 -0.04 4.48 20.91
CA LYS A 341 -1.00 5.55 20.62
C LYS A 341 -1.16 6.48 21.81
N GLN A 342 -1.12 5.96 23.04
CA GLN A 342 -1.14 6.78 24.24
C GLN A 342 0.12 7.64 24.35
N VAL A 343 1.30 7.06 24.16
CA VAL A 343 2.58 7.80 24.13
C VAL A 343 2.58 8.87 23.03
N LYS A 344 2.07 8.55 21.83
CA LYS A 344 1.90 9.53 20.76
C LYS A 344 1.05 10.73 21.19
N ARG A 345 -0.09 10.48 21.86
CA ARG A 345 -0.96 11.56 22.38
C ARG A 345 -0.24 12.42 23.41
N GLU A 346 0.54 11.81 24.30
CA GLU A 346 1.32 12.52 25.31
C GLU A 346 2.41 13.39 24.67
N LEU A 347 3.10 12.87 23.65
CA LEU A 347 4.09 13.63 22.88
C LEU A 347 3.45 14.78 22.09
N GLU A 348 2.27 14.56 21.49
CA GLU A 348 1.51 15.60 20.79
C GLU A 348 1.12 16.73 21.75
N ASN A 349 0.57 16.40 22.93
CA ASN A 349 0.24 17.37 23.97
C ASN A 349 1.48 18.12 24.46
N TRP A 350 2.57 17.41 24.74
CA TRP A 350 3.84 18.01 25.15
C TRP A 350 4.37 18.97 24.08
N ALA A 351 4.32 18.58 22.81
CA ALA A 351 4.77 19.42 21.71
C ALA A 351 3.92 20.68 21.57
N GLU A 352 2.59 20.57 21.72
CA GLU A 352 1.66 21.71 21.73
C GLU A 352 1.93 22.66 22.91
N GLU A 353 2.18 22.13 24.11
CA GLU A 353 2.53 22.92 25.29
C GLU A 353 3.90 23.59 25.14
N PHE A 354 4.88 22.88 24.59
CA PHE A 354 6.25 23.37 24.38
C PHE A 354 6.29 24.59 23.45
N VAL A 355 5.48 24.60 22.39
CA VAL A 355 5.40 25.71 21.43
C VAL A 355 4.53 26.87 21.92
N THR A 356 3.94 26.79 23.12
CA THR A 356 3.19 27.93 23.67
C THR A 356 4.14 29.10 23.94
N PRO A 357 3.72 30.36 23.65
CA PRO A 357 4.54 31.54 23.88
C PRO A 357 5.08 31.59 25.32
N GLN A 358 4.28 31.20 26.30
CA GLN A 358 4.64 31.21 27.72
C GLN A 358 5.84 30.31 28.03
N MET A 359 5.94 29.12 27.42
CA MET A 359 7.07 28.21 27.61
C MET A 359 8.29 28.64 26.80
N LEU A 360 8.09 29.16 25.58
CA LEU A 360 9.17 29.76 24.78
C LEU A 360 9.81 30.97 25.50
N TYR A 361 9.02 31.84 26.13
CA TYR A 361 9.53 32.95 26.93
C TYR A 361 10.23 32.49 28.21
N LYS A 362 9.77 31.40 28.83
CA LYS A 362 10.35 30.83 30.06
C LYS A 362 11.69 30.16 29.80
N ASN A 363 11.83 29.49 28.67
CA ASN A 363 13.03 28.78 28.30
C ASN A 363 14.08 29.76 27.75
N VAL A 364 13.70 30.70 26.88
CA VAL A 364 14.66 31.63 26.24
C VAL A 364 15.20 32.72 27.18
N CYS A 365 14.56 32.98 28.32
CA CYS A 365 15.01 34.00 29.27
C CYS A 365 15.64 33.33 30.51
N PRO A 366 16.98 33.24 30.61
CA PRO A 366 17.61 32.77 31.84
C PRO A 366 17.26 33.75 32.96
N SER A 367 16.76 33.19 34.06
CA SER A 367 16.26 33.85 35.27
C SER A 367 17.32 34.66 36.06
N SER A 368 18.44 35.01 35.43
CA SER A 368 19.55 35.77 36.01
C SER A 368 19.78 37.14 35.38
N CYS A 369 18.84 37.70 34.60
CA CYS A 369 18.92 39.11 34.20
C CYS A 369 18.31 40.00 35.29
N GLU A 370 19.00 40.12 36.43
CA GLU A 370 18.74 41.18 37.42
C GLU A 370 19.19 42.53 36.84
N GLY A 371 18.40 43.10 35.95
CA GLY A 371 18.73 44.40 35.35
C GLY A 371 17.79 44.90 34.25
N CYS A 372 16.94 44.06 33.67
CA CYS A 372 15.98 44.54 32.66
C CYS A 372 14.71 45.12 33.31
N GLY A 373 14.85 46.32 33.88
CA GLY A 373 13.72 47.18 34.25
C GLY A 373 13.02 47.78 33.02
N ALA A 374 12.64 46.97 32.05
CA ALA A 374 11.91 47.42 30.86
C ALA A 374 10.71 46.50 30.62
N GLU A 375 9.53 47.11 30.56
CA GLU A 375 8.28 46.48 30.11
C GLU A 375 8.54 45.62 28.87
N LEU A 376 8.36 44.30 29.04
CA LEU A 376 8.56 43.27 28.03
C LEU A 376 7.57 43.43 26.87
N THR A 377 7.88 44.30 25.92
CA THR A 377 7.16 44.44 24.65
C THR A 377 8.12 44.59 23.48
N ARG A 378 8.86 43.52 23.14
CA ARG A 378 9.49 43.40 21.81
C ARG A 378 9.45 41.95 21.33
N PRO A 379 8.80 41.64 20.19
CA PRO A 379 8.86 40.32 19.60
C PRO A 379 10.21 40.14 18.93
N TYR A 380 10.98 39.14 19.38
CA TYR A 380 12.09 38.63 18.58
C TYR A 380 11.55 38.12 17.26
N LYS A 381 12.19 38.55 16.17
CA LYS A 381 11.79 38.24 14.80
C LYS A 381 12.16 36.78 14.49
N LEU A 382 11.26 35.86 14.82
CA LEU A 382 11.31 34.43 14.45
C LEU A 382 10.92 34.24 12.96
N SER A 383 11.53 35.02 12.06
CA SER A 383 11.30 34.90 10.61
C SER A 383 12.29 33.96 9.93
N CYS A 384 13.12 33.24 10.68
CA CYS A 384 14.04 32.26 10.13
C CYS A 384 13.90 30.97 10.94
N GLN A 385 13.72 29.84 10.24
CA GLN A 385 13.69 28.45 10.72
C GLN A 385 12.33 27.81 11.07
N LEU A 386 11.23 28.25 10.45
CA LEU A 386 9.97 27.48 10.40
C LEU A 386 9.98 26.36 9.33
N HIS A 387 11.05 25.55 9.29
CA HIS A 387 11.08 24.35 8.44
C HIS A 387 10.84 23.05 9.22
N PHE A 388 10.73 23.13 10.56
CA PHE A 388 10.79 21.94 11.42
C PHE A 388 9.51 21.63 12.22
N ILE A 389 8.50 22.50 12.21
CA ILE A 389 7.23 22.25 12.91
C ILE A 389 6.16 22.02 11.85
N GLY A 390 5.54 20.84 11.91
CA GLY A 390 4.66 20.27 10.88
C GLY A 390 3.57 21.22 10.38
N SER A 391 3.09 20.94 9.17
CA SER A 391 2.20 21.82 8.40
C SER A 391 0.86 22.15 9.08
N CYS A 392 0.53 21.58 10.24
CA CYS A 392 -0.63 21.97 11.06
C CYS A 392 -0.43 23.28 11.85
N CYS A 393 0.80 23.66 12.19
CA CYS A 393 1.04 24.86 13.01
C CYS A 393 1.35 26.11 12.19
N LYS A 394 1.70 25.95 10.91
CA LYS A 394 2.11 27.04 10.03
C LYS A 394 1.01 28.09 9.84
N ASP A 395 -0.21 27.65 9.55
CA ASP A 395 -1.35 28.55 9.29
C ASP A 395 -1.84 29.29 10.55
N LYS A 396 -1.69 28.66 11.73
CA LYS A 396 -2.04 29.28 13.02
C LYS A 396 -1.02 30.37 13.41
N ILE A 397 0.26 30.10 13.16
CA ILE A 397 1.38 30.99 13.47
C ILE A 397 1.46 32.16 12.47
N GLU A 398 1.22 31.91 11.18
CA GLU A 398 1.24 32.97 10.16
C GLU A 398 0.10 33.99 10.34
N ASN A 399 -1.11 33.55 10.70
CA ASN A 399 -2.25 34.46 10.89
C ASN A 399 -2.11 35.39 12.11
N GLU A 400 -1.45 34.96 13.19
CA GLU A 400 -1.22 35.81 14.36
C GLU A 400 -0.03 36.78 14.17
N LEU A 401 0.92 36.46 13.29
CA LEU A 401 2.15 37.26 13.08
C LEU A 401 2.01 38.39 12.03
N ILE A 402 1.03 38.31 11.11
CA ILE A 402 0.91 39.24 9.97
C ILE A 402 0.53 40.68 10.37
N GLU A 403 -0.02 40.94 11.56
CA GLU A 403 -0.53 42.28 11.91
C GLU A 403 0.51 43.32 12.37
N ARG A 404 1.82 43.02 12.48
CA ARG A 404 2.78 44.00 13.02
C ARG A 404 4.10 44.05 12.27
N LYS A 405 4.26 45.06 11.39
CA LYS A 405 5.55 45.42 10.77
C LYS A 405 6.39 46.29 11.72
N CYS A 406 7.62 45.87 11.98
CA CYS A 406 8.62 46.64 12.74
C CYS A 406 9.68 47.26 11.81
N PRO A 407 10.03 48.55 11.98
CA PRO A 407 11.12 49.21 11.26
C PRO A 407 12.44 49.11 12.04
N VAL A 408 13.54 49.17 11.31
CA VAL A 408 14.95 49.36 11.76
C VAL A 408 15.80 48.08 11.87
N LYS A 409 16.92 48.19 11.14
CA LYS A 409 18.06 47.30 10.98
C LYS A 409 19.04 47.45 12.15
N ASP A 410 19.92 46.47 12.28
CA ASP A 410 21.18 46.49 13.04
C ASP A 410 21.12 45.95 14.48
N CYS A 411 21.16 44.62 14.59
CA CYS A 411 21.93 43.93 15.63
C CYS A 411 22.54 42.67 15.01
N GLY A 412 23.87 42.55 15.09
CA GLY A 412 24.68 41.58 14.36
C GLY A 412 25.24 40.47 15.24
N GLU A 413 24.38 39.64 15.82
CA GLU A 413 24.78 38.35 16.38
C GLU A 413 23.76 37.27 15.97
N GLU A 414 24.21 36.33 15.12
CA GLU A 414 23.46 35.14 14.74
C GLU A 414 23.68 34.05 15.79
N ILE A 415 22.69 33.81 16.65
CA ILE A 415 22.65 32.62 17.51
C ILE A 415 21.95 31.51 16.72
N ARG A 416 22.63 30.39 16.49
CA ARG A 416 22.09 29.22 15.78
C ARG A 416 21.27 28.35 16.74
N LEU A 417 19.96 28.26 16.49
CA LEU A 417 18.98 27.44 17.24
C LEU A 417 19.34 25.94 17.32
N GLU A 418 20.21 25.45 16.44
CA GLU A 418 20.66 24.04 16.42
C GLU A 418 21.42 23.63 17.70
N GLU A 419 22.16 24.54 18.34
CA GLU A 419 22.91 24.25 19.57
C GLU A 419 21.99 24.26 20.81
N TRP A 420 20.92 25.05 20.78
CA TRP A 420 20.05 25.26 21.95
C TRP A 420 19.01 24.14 22.14
N VAL A 421 18.55 23.54 21.04
CA VAL A 421 17.63 22.38 21.08
C VAL A 421 18.34 21.14 21.62
N ILE A 422 19.63 20.96 21.32
CA ILE A 422 20.42 19.82 21.78
C ILE A 422 20.64 19.88 23.30
N ASP A 423 21.01 21.05 23.83
CA ASP A 423 21.29 21.21 25.27
C ASP A 423 20.01 21.16 26.12
N SER A 424 18.89 21.71 25.62
CA SER A 424 17.61 21.71 26.36
C SER A 424 16.98 20.31 26.44
N VAL A 425 17.05 19.54 25.34
CA VAL A 425 16.59 18.13 25.32
C VAL A 425 17.50 17.24 26.18
N ALA A 426 18.80 17.54 26.30
CA ALA A 426 19.72 16.81 27.16
C ALA A 426 19.51 17.08 28.66
N LEU A 427 19.09 18.30 29.04
CA LEU A 427 18.88 18.70 30.44
C LEU A 427 17.55 18.21 31.02
N GLU A 428 16.44 18.24 30.26
CA GLU A 428 15.13 17.81 30.77
C GLU A 428 14.96 16.27 30.79
N ASN A 429 15.66 15.53 29.92
CA ASN A 429 15.61 14.06 29.92
C ASN A 429 16.37 13.43 31.10
N ARG A 430 17.27 14.15 31.77
CA ARG A 430 18.01 13.66 32.94
C ARG A 430 17.12 13.41 34.16
N GLN A 431 15.96 14.08 34.24
CA GLN A 431 15.00 13.91 35.34
C GLN A 431 13.87 12.91 35.04
N TYR A 432 13.60 12.63 33.76
CA TYR A 432 12.49 11.75 33.37
C TYR A 432 12.89 10.29 33.17
N PHE A 433 14.18 10.01 32.90
CA PHE A 433 14.69 8.66 32.64
C PHE A 433 15.24 7.89 33.85
N GLU A 434 15.16 8.44 35.07
CA GLU A 434 15.58 7.71 36.28
C GLU A 434 14.56 6.63 36.74
N ASN A 435 13.45 6.39 36.02
CA ASN A 435 12.37 5.51 36.52
C ASN A 435 11.66 4.56 35.50
N SER A 436 12.16 4.32 34.29
CA SER A 436 11.52 3.35 33.38
C SER A 436 12.48 2.30 32.84
N SER A 437 12.19 1.05 33.18
CA SER A 437 12.88 -0.16 32.73
C SER A 437 12.07 -0.84 31.64
N THR A 438 12.19 -0.41 30.39
CA THR A 438 11.72 -1.20 29.24
C THR A 438 12.45 -0.80 27.96
N GLU A 439 13.26 -1.73 27.44
CA GLU A 439 13.82 -1.68 26.09
C GLU A 439 12.68 -1.79 25.06
N THR A 440 12.59 -0.87 24.10
CA THR A 440 11.76 -1.08 22.90
C THR A 440 12.31 -0.34 21.68
N ALA A 441 12.40 -1.07 20.58
CA ALA A 441 13.03 -0.66 19.33
C ALA A 441 12.26 0.44 18.60
N PHE A 442 12.97 1.48 18.15
CA PHE A 442 12.42 2.61 17.40
C PHE A 442 12.30 2.28 15.90
N ILE A 443 11.07 2.31 15.37
CA ILE A 443 10.77 2.22 13.95
C ILE A 443 10.77 3.63 13.34
N GLY A 444 11.67 3.85 12.38
CA GLY A 444 12.06 5.17 11.91
C GLY A 444 11.10 5.85 10.94
N TYR A 445 10.93 7.15 11.15
CA TYR A 445 10.66 8.15 10.12
C TYR A 445 12.00 8.80 9.72
N SER A 446 12.32 8.78 8.44
CA SER A 446 13.47 9.53 7.89
C SER A 446 13.09 11.02 7.77
N THR A 447 13.99 11.98 7.94
CA THR A 447 15.35 12.00 7.38
C THR A 447 16.35 12.79 8.25
N GLU A 448 17.51 12.16 8.45
CA GLU A 448 18.80 12.70 8.92
C GLU A 448 18.89 13.35 10.31
N THR A 449 17.99 14.23 10.73
CA THR A 449 18.11 14.95 12.01
C THR A 449 17.70 14.09 13.21
N THR A 450 16.62 13.32 13.08
CA THR A 450 16.17 12.35 14.10
C THR A 450 17.14 11.18 14.21
N ALA A 451 17.70 10.74 13.08
CA ALA A 451 18.75 9.73 13.06
C ALA A 451 20.03 10.25 13.73
N LEU A 452 20.41 11.52 13.52
CA LEU A 452 21.57 12.16 14.16
C LEU A 452 21.38 12.36 15.68
N ALA A 453 20.17 12.72 16.12
CA ALA A 453 19.81 12.84 17.52
C ALA A 453 19.84 11.47 18.23
N VAL A 454 19.30 10.43 17.58
CA VAL A 454 19.34 9.05 18.11
C VAL A 454 20.76 8.45 18.06
N ARG A 455 21.57 8.78 17.04
CA ARG A 455 22.99 8.35 16.96
C ARG A 455 23.84 8.99 18.06
N LYS A 456 23.65 10.28 18.33
CA LYS A 456 24.32 10.98 19.44
C LYS A 456 23.84 10.48 20.81
N ALA A 457 22.57 10.08 20.94
CA ALA A 457 22.06 9.43 22.13
C ALA A 457 22.71 8.04 22.32
N ALA A 458 22.83 7.23 21.27
CA ALA A 458 23.46 5.91 21.32
C ALA A 458 24.98 5.96 21.59
N GLU A 459 25.70 6.94 21.04
CA GLU A 459 27.14 7.15 21.29
C GLU A 459 27.44 7.55 22.76
N GLN A 460 26.45 8.01 23.51
CA GLN A 460 26.56 8.29 24.94
C GLN A 460 26.20 7.10 25.85
N PHE A 461 25.57 6.05 25.33
CA PHE A 461 25.21 4.83 26.08
C PHE A 461 26.34 3.78 26.10
N ASP A 462 27.42 3.95 25.33
CA ASP A 462 28.55 3.01 25.27
C ASP A 462 29.63 3.28 26.35
N GLY A 463 29.19 3.79 27.51
CA GLY A 463 30.02 4.00 28.69
C GLY A 463 29.55 3.12 29.83
N GLU A 464 30.06 1.89 29.87
CA GLU A 464 29.96 0.85 30.92
C GLU A 464 29.11 -0.39 30.58
N TYR A 465 29.57 -1.16 29.58
CA TYR A 465 29.51 -2.62 29.69
C TYR A 465 30.90 -3.13 30.09
N ASN A 466 31.01 -3.53 31.35
CA ASN A 466 32.16 -4.28 31.83
C ASN A 466 32.07 -5.70 31.27
N SER A 467 33.09 -6.07 30.49
CA SER A 467 33.33 -7.41 30.01
C SER A 467 33.61 -8.37 31.17
N SER A 468 32.59 -9.03 31.71
CA SER A 468 32.73 -10.36 32.35
C SER A 468 31.34 -10.95 32.64
N GLU A 469 31.09 -12.11 32.01
CA GLU A 469 29.96 -13.05 32.19
C GLU A 469 28.88 -13.04 31.08
N VAL A 470 29.17 -13.89 30.08
CA VAL A 470 28.34 -14.69 29.13
C VAL A 470 26.95 -14.19 28.74
#